data_AF-A0A661Y2E0-F1
#
_entry.id   AF-A0A661Y2E0-F1
#
_cell.length_a   1.000
_cell.length_b   1.000
_cell.length_c   1.000
_cell.angle_alpha   90.00
_cell.angle_beta   90.00
_cell.angle_gamma   90.00
#
_symmetry.space_group_name_H-M   'P 1'
#
loop_
_entity.id
_entity.type
_entity.pdbx_description
1 polymer ?
#
loop_
_entity_poly.entity_id
_entity_poly.type
_entity_poly.pdbx_seq_one_letter_code
_entity_poly.pdbx_strand_id
1 'polypeptide(L)'
;SDVFLHIIDFVRDLQKGEEPMINMLCYYRNGWQVLVFPRDKHRPWQYYDQGEKNILLSPAAVDMGGMLITPLVKDFEKITRRDIEDIFSQVSFSDAHFAELTRVLSTKLKPHE
;
A
#
# COMPACT_ATOMS: atom_id res chain seq x y z
N SER A 1 2.42 17.56 10.86
CA SER A 1 1.86 16.60 11.83
C SER A 1 2.89 15.52 12.01
N ASP A 2 3.39 15.33 13.23
CA ASP A 2 4.48 14.39 13.55
C ASP A 2 4.14 12.94 13.16
N VAL A 3 2.84 12.61 13.10
CA VAL A 3 2.32 11.30 12.65
C VAL A 3 2.87 10.90 11.29
N PHE A 4 2.82 11.80 10.30
CA PHE A 4 3.22 11.46 8.94
C PHE A 4 4.73 11.19 8.84
N LEU A 5 5.53 12.02 9.52
CA LEU A 5 6.97 11.82 9.58
C LEU A 5 7.32 10.50 10.27
N HIS A 6 6.63 10.15 11.35
CA HIS A 6 6.82 8.85 12.01
C HIS A 6 6.48 7.65 11.14
N ILE A 7 5.46 7.75 10.27
CA ILE A 7 5.16 6.70 9.29
C ILE A 7 6.31 6.60 8.28
N ILE A 8 6.74 7.73 7.71
CA ILE A 8 7.83 7.79 6.73
C ILE A 8 9.13 7.19 7.29
N ASP A 9 9.52 7.59 8.49
CA ASP A 9 10.74 7.12 9.16
C ASP A 9 10.65 5.62 9.45
N PHE A 10 9.50 5.15 9.95
CA PHE A 10 9.29 3.72 10.21
C PHE A 10 9.45 2.88 8.95
N VAL A 11 8.79 3.28 7.85
CA VAL A 11 8.86 2.55 6.58
C VAL A 11 10.28 2.60 6.01
N ARG A 12 10.97 3.75 6.12
CA ARG A 12 12.36 3.93 5.71
C ARG A 12 13.30 2.96 6.44
N ASP A 13 13.19 2.89 7.77
CA ASP A 13 14.05 2.04 8.59
C ASP A 13 13.81 0.56 8.27
N LEU A 14 12.54 0.17 8.13
CA LEU A 14 12.14 -1.18 7.72
C LEU A 14 12.71 -1.55 6.33
N GLN A 15 12.78 -0.58 5.41
CA GLN A 15 13.29 -0.73 4.05
C GLN A 15 14.78 -0.37 3.93
N LYS A 16 15.53 -0.42 5.04
CA LYS A 16 16.99 -0.26 5.08
C LYS A 16 17.50 1.07 4.50
N GLY A 17 16.72 2.14 4.64
CA GLY A 17 17.11 3.48 4.20
C GLY A 17 16.78 3.81 2.75
N GLU A 18 16.14 2.91 1.99
CA GLU A 18 15.61 3.22 0.65
C GLU A 18 14.47 4.25 0.71
N GLU A 19 14.06 4.77 -0.45
CA GLU A 19 12.89 5.65 -0.55
C GLU A 19 11.64 4.90 -0.06
N PRO A 20 10.95 5.40 0.99
CA PRO A 20 9.83 4.68 1.60
C PRO A 20 8.69 4.42 0.62
N MET A 21 8.34 3.16 0.41
CA MET A 21 7.22 2.80 -0.47
C MET A 21 5.88 3.08 0.22
N ILE A 22 5.27 4.20 -0.14
CA ILE A 22 3.99 4.64 0.41
C ILE A 22 3.09 5.12 -0.72
N ASN A 23 1.85 4.64 -0.73
CA ASN A 23 0.77 5.26 -1.51
C ASN A 23 0.00 6.23 -0.60
N MET A 24 -0.43 7.37 -1.14
CA MET A 24 -1.27 8.33 -0.40
C MET A 24 -2.48 8.73 -1.23
N LEU A 25 -3.64 8.83 -0.58
CA LEU A 25 -4.84 9.46 -1.14
C LEU A 25 -5.27 10.60 -0.24
N CYS A 26 -5.56 11.75 -0.83
CA CYS A 26 -6.04 12.91 -0.11
C CYS A 26 -7.37 13.37 -0.72
N TYR A 27 -8.34 13.66 0.14
CA TYR A 27 -9.60 14.22 -0.30
C TYR A 27 -10.17 15.17 0.76
N TYR A 28 -11.04 16.07 0.31
CA TYR A 28 -11.68 17.07 1.15
C TYR A 28 -13.17 16.78 1.29
N ARG A 29 -13.66 16.70 2.53
CA ARG A 29 -15.11 16.63 2.83
C ARG A 29 -15.51 17.68 3.87
N ASN A 30 -15.17 17.42 5.14
CA ASN A 30 -15.36 18.34 6.27
C ASN A 30 -14.01 18.74 6.88
N GLY A 31 -13.01 18.88 6.01
CA GLY A 31 -11.60 18.88 6.35
C GLY A 31 -10.80 17.97 5.40
N TRP A 32 -9.49 18.19 5.35
CA TRP A 32 -8.58 17.34 4.59
C TRP A 32 -8.43 15.99 5.28
N GLN A 33 -8.66 14.91 4.54
CA GLN A 33 -8.41 13.55 4.99
C GLN A 33 -7.30 12.95 4.13
N VAL A 34 -6.27 12.42 4.78
CA VAL A 34 -5.15 11.74 4.13
C VAL A 34 -5.18 10.27 4.54
N LEU A 35 -5.33 9.39 3.55
CA LEU A 35 -5.14 7.95 3.69
C LEU A 35 -3.70 7.62 3.29
N VAL A 36 -3.00 6.93 4.17
CA VAL A 36 -1.61 6.50 3.95
C VAL A 36 -1.60 4.98 3.89
N PHE A 37 -1.04 4.42 2.83
CA PHE A 37 -0.89 2.99 2.61
C PHE A 37 0.60 2.64 2.50
N PRO A 38 1.24 2.25 3.61
CA PRO A 38 2.57 1.67 3.60
C PRO A 38 2.60 0.36 2.80
N ARG A 39 3.69 0.12 2.06
CA ARG A 39 3.80 -1.01 1.14
C ARG A 39 5.03 -1.85 1.41
N ASP A 40 4.88 -3.18 1.34
CA ASP A 40 5.99 -4.12 1.47
C ASP A 40 6.71 -4.35 0.13
N LYS A 41 5.99 -4.23 -0.99
CA LYS A 41 6.55 -4.44 -2.33
C LYS A 41 6.06 -3.42 -3.33
N HIS A 42 6.93 -3.10 -4.28
CA HIS A 42 6.59 -2.20 -5.39
C HIS A 42 5.61 -2.84 -6.39
N ARG A 43 5.72 -4.15 -6.67
CA ARG A 43 4.82 -4.86 -7.59
C ARG A 43 4.57 -6.30 -7.12
N PRO A 44 3.40 -6.89 -7.40
CA PRO A 44 3.12 -8.30 -7.13
C PRO A 44 3.85 -9.21 -8.13
N TRP A 45 3.95 -10.51 -7.85
CA TRP A 45 4.64 -11.46 -8.74
C TRP A 45 3.96 -11.58 -10.11
N GLN A 46 2.64 -11.46 -10.18
CA GLN A 46 1.85 -11.54 -11.41
C GLN A 46 2.29 -10.51 -12.46
N TYR A 47 2.78 -9.35 -12.00
CA TYR A 47 3.29 -8.29 -12.86
C TYR A 47 4.48 -8.75 -13.71
N TYR A 48 5.31 -9.63 -13.15
CA TYR A 48 6.55 -10.12 -13.76
C TYR A 48 6.38 -11.48 -14.46
N ASP A 49 5.29 -12.21 -14.18
CA ASP A 49 5.04 -13.51 -14.80
C ASP A 49 4.80 -13.37 -16.31
N GLN A 50 4.86 -14.49 -17.03
CA GLN A 50 4.69 -14.57 -18.48
C GLN A 50 3.48 -15.43 -18.86
N GLY A 51 2.95 -15.21 -20.06
CA GLY A 51 1.81 -15.97 -20.59
C GLY A 51 0.53 -15.77 -19.79
N GLU A 52 -0.21 -16.86 -19.56
CA GLU A 52 -1.55 -16.83 -18.96
C GLU A 52 -1.60 -16.30 -17.53
N LYS A 53 -0.52 -16.47 -16.76
CA LYS A 53 -0.46 -16.00 -15.37
C LYS A 53 -0.12 -14.52 -15.23
N ASN A 54 0.39 -13.88 -16.29
CA ASN A 54 0.73 -12.46 -16.27
C ASN A 54 -0.53 -11.61 -16.09
N ILE A 55 -0.54 -10.74 -15.09
CA ILE A 55 -1.54 -9.67 -14.94
C ILE A 55 -0.77 -8.35 -14.85
N LEU A 56 -0.97 -7.44 -15.81
CA LEU A 56 -0.30 -6.14 -15.83
C LEU A 56 -0.98 -5.16 -14.86
N LEU A 57 -0.92 -5.49 -13.57
CA LEU A 57 -1.51 -4.74 -12.47
C LEU A 57 -0.47 -4.57 -11.36
N SER A 58 -0.27 -3.32 -10.94
CA SER A 58 0.60 -2.97 -9.82
C SER A 58 -0.09 -1.88 -9.01
N PRO A 59 -0.78 -2.23 -7.89
CA PRO A 59 -1.60 -1.27 -7.16
C PRO A 59 -0.84 0.00 -6.77
N ALA A 60 -1.33 1.14 -7.26
CA ALA A 60 -0.90 2.48 -6.87
C ALA A 60 -1.98 3.14 -6.01
N ALA A 61 -1.85 4.43 -5.71
CA ALA A 61 -2.76 5.13 -4.81
C ALA A 61 -4.24 4.98 -5.20
N VAL A 62 -4.59 5.10 -6.49
CA VAL A 62 -5.98 4.97 -6.97
C VAL A 62 -6.52 3.56 -6.79
N ASP A 63 -5.72 2.53 -7.08
CA ASP A 63 -6.11 1.13 -6.88
C ASP A 63 -6.31 0.80 -5.40
N MET A 64 -5.42 1.31 -4.53
CA MET A 64 -5.58 1.22 -3.07
C MET A 64 -6.84 1.92 -2.57
N GLY A 65 -7.34 2.92 -3.32
CA GLY A 65 -8.61 3.61 -3.06
C GLY A 65 -9.85 2.85 -3.51
N GLY A 66 -9.70 1.65 -4.09
CA GLY A 66 -10.81 0.80 -4.53
C GLY A 66 -11.22 0.98 -5.99
N MET A 67 -10.47 1.73 -6.80
CA MET A 67 -10.68 1.82 -8.24
C MET A 67 -9.54 1.11 -8.97
N LEU A 68 -9.80 -0.13 -9.40
CA LEU A 68 -8.80 -0.97 -10.05
C LEU A 68 -8.66 -0.65 -11.54
N ILE A 69 -7.45 -0.32 -11.99
CA ILE A 69 -7.17 0.02 -13.39
C ILE A 69 -6.42 -1.14 -14.06
N THR A 70 -7.03 -1.76 -15.07
CA THR A 70 -6.43 -2.82 -15.89
C THR A 70 -6.21 -2.31 -17.32
N PRO A 71 -4.96 -1.97 -17.72
CA PRO A 71 -4.70 -1.35 -19.02
C PRO A 71 -4.88 -2.31 -20.20
N LEU A 72 -4.89 -3.62 -19.96
CA LEU A 72 -5.06 -4.64 -20.99
C LEU A 72 -6.42 -5.33 -20.83
N VAL A 73 -7.15 -5.46 -21.94
CA VAL A 73 -8.45 -6.15 -21.98
C VAL A 73 -8.33 -7.58 -21.46
N LYS A 74 -7.24 -8.30 -21.82
CA LYS A 74 -6.98 -9.66 -21.32
C LYS A 74 -6.99 -9.76 -19.79
N ASP A 75 -6.50 -8.73 -19.11
CA ASP A 75 -6.37 -8.70 -17.66
C ASP A 75 -7.69 -8.31 -17.02
N PHE A 76 -8.41 -7.34 -17.61
CA PHE A 76 -9.76 -6.98 -17.19
C PHE A 76 -10.72 -8.17 -17.22
N GLU A 77 -10.68 -8.96 -18.30
CA GLU A 77 -11.62 -10.07 -18.50
C GLU A 77 -11.30 -11.28 -17.62
N LYS A 78 -10.02 -11.56 -17.36
CA LYS A 78 -9.61 -12.79 -16.67
C LYS A 78 -9.41 -12.63 -15.16
N ILE A 79 -9.14 -11.41 -14.67
CA ILE A 79 -8.78 -11.20 -13.27
C ILE A 79 -9.91 -11.69 -12.36
N THR A 80 -9.56 -12.50 -11.37
CA THR A 80 -10.52 -13.03 -10.41
C THR A 80 -10.41 -12.33 -9.07
N ARG A 81 -11.42 -12.52 -8.21
CA ARG A 81 -11.36 -12.09 -6.81
C ARG A 81 -10.10 -12.59 -6.10
N ARG A 82 -9.68 -13.84 -6.36
CA ARG A 82 -8.50 -14.44 -5.73
C ARG A 82 -7.22 -13.76 -6.19
N ASP A 83 -7.13 -13.39 -7.47
CA ASP A 83 -5.98 -12.65 -7.99
C ASP A 83 -5.89 -11.27 -7.35
N ILE A 84 -7.02 -10.57 -7.18
CA ILE A 84 -7.06 -9.27 -6.50
C ILE A 84 -6.61 -9.40 -5.05
N GLU A 85 -7.15 -10.36 -4.29
CA GLU A 85 -6.76 -10.60 -2.90
C GLU A 85 -5.26 -10.92 -2.79
N ASP A 86 -4.74 -11.79 -3.66
CA ASP A 86 -3.31 -12.13 -3.69
C ASP A 86 -2.44 -10.90 -4.03
N ILE A 87 -2.75 -10.19 -5.11
CA ILE A 87 -2.01 -8.99 -5.55
C ILE A 87 -1.94 -7.94 -4.44
N PHE A 88 -3.06 -7.64 -3.79
CA PHE A 88 -3.11 -6.64 -2.73
C PHE A 88 -2.38 -7.11 -1.46
N SER A 89 -2.46 -8.40 -1.11
CA SER A 89 -1.74 -8.96 0.03
C SER A 89 -0.21 -8.87 -0.12
N GLN A 90 0.29 -8.98 -1.35
CA GLN A 90 1.72 -8.95 -1.63
C GLN A 90 2.33 -7.54 -1.56
N VAL A 91 1.56 -6.51 -1.93
CA VAL A 91 2.07 -5.13 -1.99
C VAL A 91 1.77 -4.33 -0.74
N SER A 92 0.70 -4.67 0.00
CA SER A 92 0.36 -4.03 1.26
C SER A 92 1.32 -4.47 2.37
N PHE A 93 1.37 -3.71 3.46
CA PHE A 93 2.03 -4.18 4.68
C PHE A 93 1.41 -5.49 5.16
N SER A 94 2.28 -6.43 5.53
CA SER A 94 1.90 -7.60 6.31
C SER A 94 1.27 -7.18 7.65
N ASP A 95 0.45 -8.06 8.23
CA ASP A 95 -0.16 -7.83 9.54
C ASP A 95 0.89 -7.52 10.62
N ALA A 96 2.06 -8.15 10.54
CA ALA A 96 3.16 -7.91 11.47
C ALA A 96 3.75 -6.50 11.32
N HIS A 97 4.04 -6.05 10.09
CA HIS A 97 4.53 -4.69 9.85
C HIS A 97 3.50 -3.63 10.23
N PHE A 98 2.22 -3.88 9.95
CA PHE A 98 1.14 -2.95 10.30
C PHE A 98 0.93 -2.86 11.83
N ALA A 99 0.98 -4.00 12.53
CA ALA A 99 0.90 -4.04 13.98
C ALA A 99 2.07 -3.28 14.62
N GLU A 100 3.29 -3.46 14.11
CA GLU A 100 4.47 -2.77 14.61
C GLU A 100 4.43 -1.26 14.35
N LEU A 101 4.01 -0.84 13.15
CA LEU A 101 3.78 0.58 12.86
C LEU A 101 2.79 1.19 13.85
N THR A 102 1.65 0.52 14.08
CA THR A 102 0.61 0.99 15.00
C THR A 102 1.14 1.09 16.42
N ARG A 103 1.94 0.12 16.86
CA ARG A 103 2.62 0.15 18.16
C ARG A 103 3.53 1.37 18.29
N VAL A 104 4.39 1.64 17.29
CA VAL A 104 5.31 2.79 17.28
C VAL A 104 4.55 4.12 17.28
N LEU A 105 3.47 4.23 16.49
CA LEU A 105 2.66 5.45 16.49
C LEU A 105 1.97 5.67 17.83
N SER A 106 1.44 4.61 18.46
CA SER A 106 0.77 4.72 19.76
C SER A 106 1.71 5.14 20.90
N THR A 107 3.02 4.87 20.81
CA THR A 107 3.99 5.29 21.83
C THR A 107 4.47 6.71 21.61
N LYS A 108 4.67 7.12 20.35
CA LYS A 108 5.14 8.47 19.99
C LYS A 108 4.07 9.55 20.07
N LEU A 109 2.80 9.17 19.91
CA LEU A 109 1.65 10.09 19.88
C LEU A 109 0.86 10.12 21.18
N LYS A 110 1.35 9.49 22.26
CA LYS A 110 0.70 9.65 23.56
C LYS A 110 0.65 11.15 23.90
N PRO A 111 -0.50 11.68 24.36
CA PRO A 111 -0.52 13.03 24.88
C PRO A 111 0.53 13.10 26.00
N HIS A 112 1.43 14.08 25.94
CA HIS A 112 2.16 14.47 27.13
C HIS A 112 1.11 14.81 28.20
N GLU A 113 1.10 14.06 29.31
CA GLU A 113 0.31 14.40 30.50
C GLU A 113 0.65 15.79 31.02
#